data_AF-I3R1A4-F1
#
_entry.id   AF-I3R1A4-F1
#
_cell.length_a   1.000
_cell.length_b   1.000
_cell.length_c   1.000
_cell.angle_alpha   90.00
_cell.angle_beta   90.00
_cell.angle_gamma   90.00
#
_symmetry.space_group_name_H-M   'P 1'
#
loop_
_entity.id
_entity.type
_entity.pdbx_description
1 polymer ?
#
loop_
_entity_poly.entity_id
_entity_poly.type
_entity_poly.pdbx_seq_one_letter_code
_entity_poly.pdbx_strand_id
1 'polypeptide(L)' 'MTKRVVCRDAGHDCDFSVQSENEAELIEFVQQHAEIMHDLQLSESDVRGLAVSV' A
#
# COMPACT_ATOMS: atom_id res chain seq x y z
N MET A 1 -10.78 4.11 -11.16
CA MET A 1 -10.74 5.08 -10.03
C MET A 1 -9.35 5.01 -9.47
N THR A 2 -8.70 6.15 -9.31
CA THR A 2 -7.33 6.18 -8.80
C THR A 2 -7.35 5.92 -7.29
N LYS A 3 -6.51 5.00 -6.84
CA LYS A 3 -6.28 4.71 -5.42
C LYS A 3 -4.85 5.05 -5.04
N ARG A 4 -4.64 5.41 -3.78
CA ARG A 4 -3.33 5.72 -3.21
C ARG A 4 -3.16 5.06 -1.86
N VAL A 5 -1.93 4.60 -1.58
CA VAL A 5 -1.46 4.18 -0.26
C VAL A 5 -0.23 5.00 0.10
N VAL A 6 -0.17 5.45 1.35
CA VAL A 6 0.99 6.14 1.93
C VAL A 6 1.40 5.38 3.19
N CYS A 7 2.65 4.92 3.25
CA CYS A 7 3.12 4.08 4.35
C CYS A 7 3.11 4.81 5.70
N ARG A 8 3.39 6.13 5.67
CA ARG A 8 3.29 6.99 6.85
C ARG A 8 1.89 7.06 7.44
N ASP A 9 0.85 7.03 6.62
CA ASP A 9 -0.54 7.03 7.09
C ASP A 9 -0.91 5.69 7.76
N ALA A 10 -0.19 4.61 7.44
CA ALA A 10 -0.29 3.32 8.11
C ALA A 10 0.51 3.24 9.44
N GLY A 11 1.17 4.32 9.85
CA GLY A 11 1.90 4.41 11.11
C GLY A 11 3.37 4.02 11.06
N HIS A 12 3.94 3.83 9.87
CA HIS A 12 5.37 3.56 9.69
C HIS A 12 6.16 4.85 9.43
N ASP A 13 7.38 4.96 9.95
CA ASP A 13 8.29 6.05 9.61
C ASP A 13 8.95 5.79 8.24
N CYS A 14 8.13 5.82 7.18
CA CYS A 14 8.52 5.49 5.81
C CYS A 14 7.83 6.42 4.80
N ASP A 15 8.61 7.04 3.91
CA ASP A 15 8.12 7.99 2.90
C ASP A 15 7.55 7.31 1.63
N PHE A 16 7.42 5.98 1.62
CA PHE A 16 6.84 5.26 0.51
C PHE A 16 5.37 5.67 0.29
N SER A 17 5.05 5.99 -0.96
CA SER A 17 3.69 6.17 -1.42
C SER A 17 3.54 5.62 -2.83
N VAL A 18 2.39 5.01 -3.11
CA VAL A 18 2.06 4.49 -4.42
C VAL A 18 0.64 4.90 -4.77
N GLN A 19 0.44 5.28 -6.03
CA GLN A 19 -0.86 5.65 -6.57
C GLN A 19 -1.04 4.94 -7.91
N SER A 20 -2.20 4.32 -8.12
CA SER A 20 -2.52 3.64 -9.38
C SER A 20 -4.02 3.66 -9.65
N GLU A 21 -4.38 3.61 -10.92
CA GLU A 21 -5.76 3.37 -11.37
C GLU A 21 -6.11 1.87 -11.39
N ASN A 22 -5.08 1.01 -11.38
CA ASN A 22 -5.21 -0.43 -11.28
C ASN A 22 -4.99 -0.88 -9.84
N GLU A 23 -6.06 -1.37 -9.22
CA GLU A 23 -6.03 -1.83 -7.83
C GLU A 23 -5.11 -3.05 -7.63
N ALA A 24 -5.04 -3.98 -8.59
CA ALA A 24 -4.20 -5.17 -8.46
C ALA A 24 -2.71 -4.78 -8.40
N GLU A 25 -2.26 -3.93 -9.32
CA GLU A 25 -0.88 -3.43 -9.32
C GLU A 25 -0.55 -2.67 -8.02
N LEU A 26 -1.48 -1.82 -7.54
CA LEU A 26 -1.29 -1.13 -6.27
C LEU A 26 -1.11 -2.10 -5.11
N ILE A 27 -1.94 -3.16 -5.05
CA ILE A 27 -1.85 -4.18 -4.00
C ILE A 27 -0.50 -4.89 -4.05
N GLU A 28 -0.07 -5.32 -5.23
CA GLU A 28 1.22 -6.00 -5.42
C GLU A 28 2.40 -5.12 -4.97
N PHE A 29 2.41 -3.84 -5.33
CA PHE A 29 3.47 -2.92 -4.91
C PHE A 29 3.51 -2.71 -3.40
N VAL A 30 2.34 -2.57 -2.76
CA VAL A 30 2.28 -2.38 -1.30
C VAL A 30 2.70 -3.64 -0.56
N GLN A 31 2.27 -4.82 -1.00
CA GLN A 31 2.66 -6.09 -0.38
C GLN A 31 4.17 -6.33 -0.50
N GLN A 32 4.73 -6.12 -1.69
CA GLN A 32 6.17 -6.24 -1.89
C GLN A 32 6.95 -5.24 -1.04
N HIS A 33 6.48 -4.00 -0.94
CA HIS A 33 7.09 -2.98 -0.09
C HIS A 33 7.05 -3.38 1.40
N ALA A 34 5.90 -3.83 1.88
CA ALA A 34 5.72 -4.27 3.26
C ALA A 34 6.63 -5.45 3.62
N GLU A 35 6.76 -6.43 2.73
CA GLU A 35 7.62 -7.59 2.95
C GLU A 35 9.10 -7.18 3.01
N ILE A 36 9.57 -6.39 2.04
CA ILE A 36 11.01 -6.07 1.92
C ILE A 36 11.46 -5.03 2.94
N MET A 37 10.66 -3.99 3.18
CA MET A 37 11.07 -2.84 4.00
C MET A 37 10.66 -2.95 5.45
N HIS A 38 9.60 -3.72 5.73
CA HIS A 38 9.02 -3.82 7.07
C HIS A 38 8.95 -5.25 7.61
N ASP A 39 9.37 -6.26 6.84
CA ASP A 39 9.24 -7.68 7.20
C ASP A 39 7.79 -8.05 7.54
N LEU A 40 6.83 -7.39 6.87
CA LEU A 40 5.40 -7.55 7.09
C LEU A 40 4.72 -8.21 5.89
N GLN A 41 3.90 -9.22 6.16
CA GLN A 41 3.02 -9.80 5.16
C GLN A 41 1.61 -9.23 5.32
N LEU A 42 1.14 -8.51 4.30
CA LEU A 42 -0.20 -7.95 4.25
C LEU A 42 -1.08 -8.79 3.32
N SER A 43 -2.33 -9.04 3.74
CA SER A 43 -3.33 -9.59 2.83
C SER A 43 -3.88 -8.50 1.90
N GLU A 44 -4.50 -8.88 0.78
CA GLU A 44 -5.13 -7.90 -0.12
C GLU A 44 -6.17 -7.03 0.60
N SER A 45 -6.91 -7.63 1.54
CA SER A 45 -7.93 -6.94 2.33
C SER A 45 -7.32 -5.87 3.23
N ASP A 46 -6.14 -6.13 3.80
CA ASP A 46 -5.40 -5.15 4.60
C ASP A 46 -5.01 -3.96 3.73
N VAL A 47 -4.44 -4.22 2.54
CA VAL A 47 -4.06 -3.16 1.60
C VAL A 47 -5.27 -2.35 1.13
N ARG A 48 -6.40 -3.01 0.84
CA ARG A 48 -7.65 -2.32 0.49
C ARG A 48 -8.16 -1.43 1.61
N GLY A 49 -7.93 -1.80 2.88
CA GLY A 49 -8.25 -0.97 4.05
C GLY A 49 -7.36 0.26 4.20
N LEU A 50 -6.11 0.18 3.72
CA LEU A 50 -5.14 1.28 3.72
C LEU A 50 -5.32 2.22 2.51
N ALA A 51 -5.90 1.73 1.42
CA ALA A 51 -6.03 2.48 0.18
C ALA A 51 -7.14 3.53 0.24
N VAL A 52 -6.79 4.77 -0.09
CA VAL A 52 -7.74 5.89 -0.22
C VAL A 52 -8.01 6.21 -1.69
N SER A 53 -9.26 6.52 -2.02
CA SER A 53 -9.63 7.05 -3.33
C SER A 53 -9.17 8.50 -3.45
N VAL A 54 -8.63 8.86 -4.62
CA VAL A 54 -8.08 10.18 -4.94
C VAL A 54 -8.51 10.66 -6.30
#